data_AF-A0A1G8JL44-F1
#
_entry.id   AF-A0A1G8JL44-F1
#
_cell.length_a   1.000
_cell.length_b   1.000
_cell.length_c   1.000
_cell.angle_alpha   90.00
_cell.angle_beta   90.00
_cell.angle_gamma   90.00
#
_symmetry.space_group_name_H-M   'P 1'
#
loop_
_entity.id
_entity.type
_entity.pdbx_description
1 polymer ?
#
loop_
_entity_poly.entity_id
_entity_poly.type
_entity_poly.pdbx_seq_one_letter_code
_entity_poly.pdbx_strand_id
1 'polypeptide(L)'
;MRLGFVQKSAVWTATAVVALTGAAWFVLHDLIDAEPGESERLLLMLHGISAYAVLIAIGSLLPLHVRSGWHRRRKRWTGGTTLAMLALLAMTGLVLYYGGEQTREPARWIHIAIGIACMALFPIHALLAATVRRSADSAISSRDGAAASGSRVASATTGRRTEALSQ
;
A
#
# COMPACT_ATOMS: atom_id res chain seq x y z
N MET A 1 7.57 13.66 4.71
CA MET A 1 8.50 12.75 5.40
C MET A 1 8.71 11.53 4.53
N ARG A 2 9.97 11.24 4.15
CA ARG A 2 10.32 10.05 3.39
C ARG A 2 10.26 8.86 4.35
N LEU A 3 9.37 7.89 4.12
CA LEU A 3 9.50 6.60 4.79
C LEU A 3 10.92 6.08 4.52
N GLY A 4 11.64 5.72 5.57
CA GLY A 4 12.96 5.12 5.42
C GLY A 4 12.89 3.93 4.47
N PHE A 5 13.87 3.77 3.59
CA PHE A 5 13.94 2.66 2.64
C PHE A 5 13.70 1.32 3.33
N VAL A 6 14.23 1.16 4.55
CA VAL A 6 14.04 0.00 5.43
C VAL A 6 12.57 -0.28 5.72
N GLN A 7 11.77 0.71 6.13
CA GLN A 7 10.36 0.49 6.46
C GLN A 7 9.55 0.10 5.21
N LYS A 8 9.86 0.72 4.08
CA LYS A 8 9.19 0.38 2.81
C LYS A 8 9.55 -1.05 2.37
N SER A 9 10.82 -1.41 2.41
CA SER A 9 11.28 -2.77 2.09
C SER A 9 10.66 -3.80 3.04
N ALA A 10 10.65 -3.52 4.34
CA ALA A 10 10.04 -4.40 5.35
C ALA A 10 8.55 -4.68 5.07
N VAL A 11 7.77 -3.64 4.74
CA VAL A 11 6.36 -3.79 4.34
C VAL A 11 6.23 -4.70 3.13
N TRP A 12 6.99 -4.43 2.07
CA TRP A 12 6.92 -5.23 0.84
C TRP A 12 7.32 -6.68 1.07
N THR A 13 8.37 -6.92 1.85
CA THR A 13 8.81 -8.28 2.18
C THR A 13 7.78 -9.01 3.04
N ALA A 14 7.22 -8.37 4.07
CA ALA A 14 6.22 -8.99 4.94
C ALA A 14 4.93 -9.30 4.16
N THR A 15 4.49 -8.38 3.30
CA THR A 15 3.32 -8.59 2.44
C THR A 15 3.57 -9.69 1.41
N ALA A 16 4.77 -9.78 0.82
CA ALA A 16 5.11 -10.86 -0.10
C ALA A 16 5.15 -12.22 0.62
N VAL A 17 5.76 -12.28 1.80
CA VAL A 17 5.84 -13.52 2.59
C VAL A 17 4.45 -14.00 2.98
N VAL A 18 3.59 -13.15 3.55
CA VAL A 18 2.23 -13.57 3.97
C VAL A 18 1.39 -14.05 2.77
N ALA A 19 1.52 -13.38 1.63
CA ALA A 19 0.80 -13.76 0.41
C ALA A 19 1.30 -15.10 -0.14
N LEU A 20 2.62 -15.29 -0.23
CA LEU A 20 3.23 -16.51 -0.75
C LEU A 20 2.98 -17.71 0.16
N THR A 21 3.10 -17.55 1.48
CA THR A 21 2.83 -18.65 2.41
C THR A 21 1.37 -19.06 2.43
N GLY A 22 0.44 -18.09 2.34
CA GLY A 22 -1.00 -18.38 2.25
C GLY A 22 -1.38 -19.05 0.92
N ALA A 23 -0.82 -18.58 -0.20
CA ALA A 23 -1.04 -19.19 -1.50
C ALA A 23 -0.43 -20.60 -1.60
N ALA A 24 0.78 -20.80 -1.06
CA ALA A 24 1.41 -22.12 -1.01
C ALA A 24 0.60 -23.09 -0.16
N TRP A 25 0.07 -22.64 0.99
CA TRP A 25 -0.81 -23.47 1.81
C TRP A 25 -2.09 -23.86 1.06
N PHE A 26 -2.76 -22.90 0.40
CA PHE A 26 -3.95 -23.18 -0.42
C PHE A 26 -3.67 -24.20 -1.53
N VAL A 27 -2.51 -24.11 -2.19
CA VAL A 27 -2.12 -25.06 -3.24
C VAL A 27 -1.88 -26.46 -2.66
N LEU A 28 -1.18 -26.58 -1.54
CA LEU A 28 -0.92 -27.88 -0.93
C LEU A 28 -2.20 -28.52 -0.40
N HIS A 29 -2.99 -27.74 0.32
CA HIS A 29 -4.14 -28.23 1.06
C HIS A 29 -5.38 -28.43 0.18
N ASP A 30 -5.78 -27.42 -0.61
CA ASP A 30 -7.04 -27.49 -1.38
C ASP A 30 -6.85 -27.98 -2.82
N LEU A 31 -5.67 -27.80 -3.45
CA LEU A 31 -5.43 -28.19 -4.85
C LEU A 31 -4.74 -29.55 -5.00
N ILE A 32 -3.78 -29.85 -4.13
CA ILE A 32 -2.98 -31.08 -4.18
C ILE A 32 -3.55 -32.15 -3.22
N ASP A 33 -4.39 -31.75 -2.26
CA ASP A 33 -4.91 -32.61 -1.20
C ASP A 33 -3.77 -33.36 -0.50
N ALA A 34 -2.68 -32.61 -0.21
CA ALA A 34 -1.50 -33.15 0.42
C ALA A 34 -1.83 -33.56 1.86
N GLU A 35 -1.28 -34.70 2.31
CA GLU A 35 -1.44 -35.15 3.69
C GLU A 35 -0.94 -34.05 4.66
N PRO A 36 -1.75 -33.65 5.65
CA PRO A 36 -1.40 -32.57 6.56
C PRO A 36 -0.15 -32.93 7.34
N GLY A 37 0.95 -32.23 7.02
CA GLY A 37 2.28 -32.51 7.52
C GLY A 37 2.96 -31.30 8.15
N GLU A 38 4.25 -31.46 8.46
CA GLU A 38 5.06 -30.40 9.05
C GLU A 38 5.15 -29.15 8.15
N SER A 39 5.16 -29.34 6.82
CA SER A 39 5.19 -28.27 5.82
C SER A 39 3.98 -27.34 5.91
N GLU A 40 2.77 -27.88 6.00
CA GLU A 40 1.55 -27.08 6.14
C GLU A 40 1.56 -26.29 7.45
N ARG A 41 1.99 -26.93 8.54
CA ARG A 41 2.11 -26.28 9.85
C ARG A 41 3.12 -25.13 9.81
N LEU A 42 4.27 -25.32 9.16
CA LEU A 42 5.28 -24.28 8.99
C LEU A 42 4.75 -23.12 8.14
N LEU A 43 4.03 -23.41 7.05
CA LEU A 43 3.42 -22.38 6.21
C LEU A 43 2.41 -21.54 7.00
N LEU A 44 1.51 -22.18 7.77
CA LEU A 44 0.54 -21.47 8.61
C LEU A 44 1.21 -20.66 9.72
N MET A 45 2.28 -21.18 10.32
CA MET A 45 3.06 -20.44 11.33
C MET A 45 3.72 -19.19 10.72
N LEU A 46 4.42 -19.33 9.60
CA LEU A 46 5.04 -18.22 8.89
C LEU A 46 4.00 -17.23 8.39
N HIS A 47 2.84 -17.71 7.91
CA HIS A 47 1.72 -16.88 7.52
C HIS A 47 1.20 -16.04 8.68
N GLY A 48 0.96 -16.64 9.84
CA GLY A 48 0.52 -15.93 11.05
C GLY A 48 1.53 -14.86 11.50
N ILE A 49 2.81 -15.22 11.62
CA ILE A 49 3.88 -14.29 12.03
C ILE A 49 3.98 -13.10 11.06
N SER A 50 4.00 -13.37 9.76
CA SER A 50 4.09 -12.33 8.74
C SER A 50 2.82 -11.47 8.67
N ALA A 51 1.63 -12.05 8.92
CA ALA A 51 0.37 -11.29 9.02
C ALA A 51 0.42 -10.27 10.16
N TYR A 52 0.93 -10.64 11.34
CA TYR A 52 1.10 -9.68 12.45
C TYR A 52 2.08 -8.56 12.10
N ALA A 53 3.19 -8.87 11.42
CA ALA A 53 4.13 -7.86 10.95
C ALA A 53 3.47 -6.86 9.98
N VAL A 54 2.62 -7.34 9.06
CA VAL A 54 1.84 -6.49 8.15
C VAL A 54 0.85 -5.61 8.92
N LEU A 55 0.12 -6.15 9.90
CA LEU A 55 -0.81 -5.38 10.73
C LEU A 55 -0.12 -4.25 11.49
N ILE A 56 1.03 -4.51 12.11
CA ILE A 56 1.84 -3.49 12.81
C ILE A 56 2.28 -2.40 11.82
N ALA A 57 2.80 -2.81 10.66
CA ALA A 57 3.27 -1.85 9.66
C ALA A 57 2.13 -0.96 9.16
N ILE A 58 0.93 -1.52 8.96
CA ILE A 58 -0.24 -0.77 8.49
C ILE A 58 -0.81 0.12 9.58
N GLY A 59 -0.83 -0.33 10.83
CA GLY A 59 -1.15 0.51 11.99
C GLY A 59 -0.25 1.75 12.09
N SER A 60 1.06 1.59 11.81
CA SER A 60 2.00 2.71 11.78
C SER A 60 1.77 3.68 10.61
N LEU A 61 1.28 3.18 9.47
CA LEU A 61 1.05 3.94 8.24
C LEU A 61 -0.32 4.66 8.23
N LEU A 62 -1.28 4.16 9.00
CA LEU A 62 -2.64 4.71 9.14
C LEU A 62 -2.66 6.20 9.49
N PRO A 63 -2.02 6.68 10.57
CA PRO A 63 -2.09 8.10 10.94
C PRO A 63 -1.43 9.01 9.89
N LEU A 64 -0.42 8.52 9.16
CA LEU A 64 0.27 9.27 8.12
C LEU A 64 -0.58 9.40 6.83
N HIS A 65 -1.24 8.32 6.41
CA HIS A 65 -2.02 8.29 5.16
C HIS A 65 -3.45 8.79 5.34
N VAL A 66 -4.11 8.43 6.45
CA VAL A 66 -5.50 8.82 6.73
C VAL A 66 -5.58 10.32 7.03
N ARG A 67 -4.67 10.88 7.84
CA ARG A 67 -4.65 12.33 8.14
C ARG A 67 -4.38 13.19 6.90
N SER A 68 -3.46 12.75 6.05
CA SER A 68 -3.11 13.41 4.78
C SER A 68 -4.22 13.29 3.71
N GLY A 69 -4.83 12.11 3.57
CA GLY A 69 -5.91 11.85 2.61
C GLY A 69 -7.25 12.48 2.99
N TRP A 70 -7.52 12.67 4.28
CA TRP A 70 -8.76 13.30 4.76
C TRP A 70 -8.88 14.75 4.30
N HIS A 71 -7.77 15.49 4.31
CA HIS A 71 -7.72 16.92 3.98
C HIS A 71 -7.88 17.22 2.49
N ARG A 72 -7.61 16.25 1.58
CA ARG A 72 -7.53 16.49 0.13
C ARG A 72 -8.70 15.94 -0.69
N ARG A 73 -9.73 15.36 -0.05
CA ARG A 73 -11.03 14.85 -0.59
C ARG A 73 -11.02 13.95 -1.84
N ARG A 74 -9.92 13.78 -2.58
CA ARG A 74 -9.82 12.90 -3.75
C ARG A 74 -9.06 11.61 -3.39
N LYS A 75 -9.61 10.47 -3.83
CA LYS A 75 -9.04 9.09 -3.73
C LYS A 75 -9.09 8.42 -2.36
N ARG A 76 -10.15 8.67 -1.58
CA ARG A 76 -10.44 8.00 -0.29
C ARG A 76 -10.88 6.54 -0.44
N TRP A 77 -11.55 6.25 -1.54
CA TRP A 77 -12.17 4.94 -1.79
C TRP A 77 -11.13 3.83 -1.85
N THR A 78 -10.04 4.00 -2.58
CA THR A 78 -9.02 2.95 -2.75
C THR A 78 -8.24 2.64 -1.47
N GLY A 79 -8.01 3.64 -0.61
CA GLY A 79 -7.39 3.43 0.70
C GLY A 79 -8.35 2.80 1.70
N GLY A 80 -9.60 3.29 1.73
CA GLY A 80 -10.66 2.76 2.60
C GLY A 80 -11.01 1.31 2.29
N THR A 81 -11.14 0.95 1.01
CA THR A 81 -11.40 -0.45 0.60
C THR A 81 -10.25 -1.36 0.96
N THR A 82 -9.00 -0.94 0.73
CA THR A 82 -7.82 -1.75 1.11
C THR A 82 -7.79 -1.98 2.62
N LEU A 83 -8.05 -0.95 3.42
CA LEU A 83 -8.10 -1.07 4.88
C LEU A 83 -9.24 -1.98 5.35
N ALA A 84 -10.43 -1.84 4.76
CA ALA A 84 -11.57 -2.68 5.09
C ALA A 84 -11.32 -4.16 4.76
N MET A 85 -10.73 -4.45 3.60
CA MET A 85 -10.36 -5.81 3.21
C MET A 85 -9.33 -6.40 4.16
N LEU A 86 -8.33 -5.62 4.57
CA LEU A 86 -7.35 -6.09 5.56
C LEU A 86 -7.95 -6.34 6.94
N ALA A 87 -8.86 -5.47 7.39
CA ALA A 87 -9.59 -5.69 8.63
C ALA A 87 -10.42 -6.98 8.55
N LEU A 88 -11.03 -7.25 7.39
CA LEU A 88 -11.81 -8.47 7.17
C LEU A 88 -10.92 -9.72 7.11
N LEU A 89 -9.72 -9.64 6.52
CA LEU A 89 -8.70 -10.70 6.63
C LEU A 89 -8.32 -10.97 8.08
N ALA A 90 -8.05 -9.93 8.86
CA ALA A 90 -7.69 -10.07 10.27
C ALA A 90 -8.82 -10.70 11.09
N MET A 91 -10.06 -10.25 10.89
CA MET A 91 -11.24 -10.81 11.56
C MET A 91 -11.46 -12.27 11.20
N THR A 92 -11.39 -12.63 9.92
CA THR A 92 -11.55 -14.02 9.48
C THR A 92 -10.40 -14.91 9.96
N GLY A 93 -9.16 -14.40 10.01
CA GLY A 93 -8.03 -15.10 10.62
C GLY A 93 -8.22 -15.36 12.11
N LEU A 94 -8.77 -14.39 12.86
CA LEU A 94 -9.13 -14.59 14.27
C LEU A 94 -10.24 -15.63 14.44
N VAL A 95 -11.25 -15.63 13.57
CA VAL A 95 -12.30 -16.66 13.59
C VAL A 95 -11.74 -18.03 13.23
N LEU A 96 -10.76 -18.12 12.32
CA LEU A 96 -10.08 -19.39 12.02
C LEU A 96 -9.25 -19.92 13.19
N TYR A 97 -8.68 -19.01 13.99
CA TYR A 97 -7.82 -19.34 15.12
C TYR A 97 -8.61 -19.63 16.41
N TYR A 98 -9.68 -18.87 16.68
CA TYR A 98 -10.45 -18.95 17.93
C TYR A 98 -11.91 -19.38 17.76
N GLY A 99 -12.41 -19.48 16.53
CA GLY A 99 -13.81 -19.84 16.24
C GLY A 99 -14.10 -21.32 16.42
N GLY A 100 -15.38 -21.65 16.54
CA GLY A 100 -15.86 -23.03 16.62
C GLY A 100 -16.06 -23.65 15.23
N GLU A 101 -16.34 -24.95 15.20
CA GLU A 101 -16.48 -25.75 13.96
C GLU A 101 -17.42 -25.10 12.93
N GLN A 102 -18.59 -24.62 13.40
CA GLN A 102 -19.62 -24.01 12.54
C GLN A 102 -19.18 -22.72 11.85
N THR A 103 -18.26 -21.96 12.45
CA THR A 103 -17.79 -20.69 11.88
C THR A 103 -16.47 -20.85 11.10
N ARG A 104 -15.76 -21.96 11.30
CA ARG A 104 -14.41 -22.18 10.79
C ARG A 104 -14.41 -22.42 9.28
N GLU A 105 -15.31 -23.26 8.78
CA GLU A 105 -15.42 -23.54 7.34
C GLU A 105 -15.80 -22.31 6.49
N PRO A 106 -16.87 -21.55 6.81
CA PRO A 106 -17.18 -20.34 6.05
C PRO A 106 -16.10 -19.27 6.21
N ALA A 107 -15.48 -19.13 7.39
CA ALA A 107 -14.37 -18.20 7.58
C ALA A 107 -13.16 -18.58 6.71
N ARG A 108 -12.87 -19.87 6.53
CA ARG A 108 -11.80 -20.36 5.64
C ARG A 108 -11.99 -19.86 4.21
N TRP A 109 -13.17 -20.11 3.65
CA TRP A 109 -13.50 -19.71 2.28
C TRP A 109 -13.47 -18.18 2.11
N ILE A 110 -14.03 -17.43 3.06
CA ILE A 110 -13.99 -15.97 3.02
C ILE A 110 -12.53 -15.47 3.11
N HIS A 111 -11.72 -16.05 3.98
CA HIS A 111 -10.32 -15.67 4.16
C HIS A 111 -9.51 -15.89 2.88
N ILE A 112 -9.66 -17.05 2.24
CA ILE A 112 -9.00 -17.39 0.98
C ILE A 112 -9.45 -16.43 -0.13
N ALA A 113 -10.76 -16.26 -0.32
CA ALA A 113 -11.31 -15.43 -1.40
C ALA A 113 -10.82 -13.98 -1.31
N ILE A 114 -10.87 -13.38 -0.11
CA ILE A 114 -10.39 -12.00 0.09
C ILE A 114 -8.86 -11.96 0.02
N GLY A 115 -8.16 -12.97 0.51
CA GLY A 115 -6.70 -13.08 0.43
C GLY A 115 -6.19 -13.02 -1.00
N ILE A 116 -6.79 -13.81 -1.90
CA ILE A 116 -6.49 -13.80 -3.33
C ILE A 116 -6.79 -12.43 -3.94
N ALA A 117 -7.95 -11.83 -3.62
CA ALA A 117 -8.28 -10.49 -4.10
C ALA A 117 -7.26 -9.43 -3.63
N CYS A 118 -6.82 -9.50 -2.37
CA CYS A 118 -5.83 -8.60 -1.80
C CYS A 118 -4.45 -8.74 -2.44
N MET A 119 -4.07 -9.97 -2.83
CA MET A 119 -2.79 -10.23 -3.51
C MET A 119 -2.65 -9.42 -4.80
N ALA A 120 -3.76 -9.24 -5.54
CA ALA A 120 -3.79 -8.38 -6.73
C ALA A 120 -3.99 -6.90 -6.38
N LEU A 121 -4.85 -6.58 -5.42
CA LEU A 121 -5.24 -5.19 -5.12
C LEU A 121 -4.11 -4.37 -4.47
N PHE A 122 -3.29 -5.01 -3.63
CA PHE A 122 -2.22 -4.32 -2.89
C PHE A 122 -1.12 -3.71 -3.79
N PRO A 123 -0.54 -4.43 -4.77
CA PRO A 123 0.42 -3.82 -5.70
C PRO A 123 -0.25 -2.72 -6.55
N ILE A 124 -1.51 -2.91 -6.96
CA ILE A 124 -2.26 -1.90 -7.71
C ILE A 124 -2.42 -0.61 -6.87
N HIS A 125 -2.81 -0.73 -5.61
CA HIS A 125 -2.93 0.41 -4.69
C HIS A 125 -1.60 1.15 -4.54
N ALA A 126 -0.49 0.43 -4.33
CA ALA A 126 0.83 1.01 -4.17
C ALA A 126 1.33 1.71 -5.44
N LEU A 127 1.08 1.13 -6.62
CA LEU A 127 1.44 1.72 -7.92
C LEU A 127 0.61 2.96 -8.23
N LEU A 128 -0.71 2.91 -8.02
CA LEU A 128 -1.60 4.07 -8.18
C LEU A 128 -1.23 5.21 -7.23
N ALA A 129 -0.85 4.91 -5.99
CA ALA A 129 -0.35 5.92 -5.06
C ALA A 129 0.97 6.55 -5.55
N ALA A 130 1.84 5.76 -6.18
CA ALA A 130 3.12 6.24 -6.72
C ALA A 130 2.95 7.10 -7.98
N THR A 131 2.04 6.77 -8.90
CA THR A 131 1.80 7.56 -10.12
C THR A 131 1.23 8.93 -9.79
N VAL A 132 0.28 9.01 -8.84
CA VAL A 132 -0.34 10.27 -8.42
C VAL A 132 0.66 11.23 -7.81
N ARG A 133 1.61 10.71 -7.02
CA ARG A 133 2.71 11.52 -6.48
C ARG A 133 3.61 12.08 -7.58
N ARG A 134 4.00 11.25 -8.56
CA ARG A 134 4.83 11.71 -9.68
C ARG A 134 4.15 12.81 -10.49
N SER A 135 2.86 12.66 -10.79
CA SER A 135 2.10 13.70 -11.52
C SER A 135 2.03 15.02 -10.75
N ALA A 136 1.91 14.97 -9.42
CA ALA A 136 1.92 16.16 -8.57
C ALA A 136 3.30 16.84 -8.56
N ASP A 137 4.38 16.08 -8.41
CA ASP A 137 5.76 16.60 -8.40
C ASP A 137 6.13 17.23 -9.76
N SER A 138 5.75 16.60 -10.87
CA SER A 138 5.94 17.15 -12.23
C SER A 138 5.18 18.47 -12.43
N ALA A 139 3.94 18.57 -11.96
CA ALA A 139 3.14 19.79 -12.08
C ALA A 139 3.72 20.97 -11.26
N ILE A 140 4.32 20.69 -10.10
CA ILE A 140 5.00 21.71 -9.28
C ILE A 140 6.30 22.15 -9.97
N SER A 141 7.13 21.21 -10.42
CA SER A 141 8.37 21.51 -11.15
C SER A 141 8.13 22.36 -12.40
N SER A 142 7.05 22.10 -13.15
CA SER A 142 6.69 22.91 -14.33
C SER A 142 6.23 24.33 -13.96
N ARG A 143 5.49 24.50 -12.85
CA ARG A 143 5.08 25.83 -12.36
C ARG A 143 6.27 26.65 -11.88
N ASP A 144 7.18 26.04 -11.12
CA ASP A 144 8.37 26.71 -10.62
C ASP A 144 9.31 27.10 -11.76
N GLY A 145 9.46 26.23 -12.77
CA GLY A 145 10.20 26.52 -14.00
C GLY A 145 9.61 27.69 -14.79
N ALA A 146 8.29 27.74 -14.93
CA ALA A 146 7.60 28.85 -15.61
C ALA A 146 7.75 30.18 -14.84
N ALA A 147 7.62 30.16 -13.51
CA ALA A 147 7.80 31.35 -12.67
C ALA A 147 9.24 31.89 -12.71
N ALA A 148 10.24 31.00 -12.68
CA ALA A 148 11.66 31.36 -12.76
C ALA A 148 12.08 31.85 -14.17
N SER A 149 11.38 31.42 -15.22
CA SER A 149 11.56 31.95 -16.58
C SER A 149 10.95 33.34 -16.71
N GLY A 150 9.73 33.54 -16.19
CA GLY A 150 9.05 34.84 -16.19
C GLY A 150 9.81 35.93 -15.44
N SER A 151 10.42 35.62 -14.29
CA SER A 151 11.22 36.61 -13.54
C SER A 151 12.51 37.01 -14.24
N ARG A 152 13.14 36.10 -14.99
CA ARG A 152 14.33 36.39 -15.81
C ARG A 152 14.00 37.27 -17.01
N VAL A 153 12.89 37.00 -17.69
CA VAL A 153 12.41 37.83 -18.81
C VAL A 153 12.04 39.22 -18.32
N ALA A 154 11.35 39.33 -17.18
CA ALA A 154 11.01 40.63 -16.58
C ALA A 154 12.27 41.43 -16.19
N SER A 155 13.26 40.79 -15.57
CA SER A 155 14.53 41.46 -15.19
C SER A 155 15.36 41.88 -16.42
N ALA A 156 15.42 41.05 -17.46
CA ALA A 156 16.10 41.37 -18.71
C ALA A 156 15.43 42.52 -19.47
N THR A 157 14.11 42.65 -19.36
CA THR A 157 13.34 43.74 -19.98
C THR A 157 13.52 45.05 -19.20
N THR A 158 13.54 45.00 -17.86
CA THR A 158 13.80 46.16 -17.00
C THR A 158 15.23 46.68 -17.19
N GLY A 159 16.25 45.81 -17.21
CA GLY A 159 17.64 46.23 -17.42
C GLY A 159 17.89 46.89 -18.78
N ARG A 160 17.24 46.37 -19.84
CA ARG A 160 17.34 46.96 -21.18
C ARG A 160 16.63 48.32 -21.29
N ARG A 161 15.60 48.56 -20.47
CA ARG A 161 14.84 49.82 -20.45
C ARG A 161 15.55 50.91 -19.63
N THR A 162 16.37 50.55 -18.64
CA THR A 162 17.20 51.51 -17.89
C THR A 162 18.41 51.99 -18.69
N GLU A 163 19.02 51.13 -19.51
CA GLU A 163 20.15 51.52 -20.36
C GLU A 163 19.73 52.45 -21.52
N ALA A 164 18.50 52.29 -22.02
CA ALA A 164 17.97 53.12 -23.12
C ALA A 164 17.55 54.54 -22.68
N LEU A 165 17.47 54.82 -21.38
CA LEU A 165 17.07 56.13 -20.84
C LEU A 165 18.25 56.95 -20.30
N SER A 166 19.48 56.41 -20.34
CA SER A 166 20.70 57.11 -19.93
C SER A 166 21.55 57.62 -21.12
N GLN A 167 20.99 57.61 -22.33
CA GLN A 167 21.54 58.24 -23.53
C GLN A 167 20.63 59.39 -23.95
#